data_AF-A0A9C9X2S8-F1
#
_entry.id   AF-A0A9C9X2S8-F1
#
_cell.length_a   1.000
_cell.length_b   1.000
_cell.length_c   1.000
_cell.angle_alpha   90.00
_cell.angle_beta   90.00
_cell.angle_gamma   90.00
#
_symmetry.space_group_name_H-M   'P 1'
#
loop_
_entity.id
_entity.type
_entity.pdbx_description
1 polymer ?
#
loop_
_entity_poly.entity_id
_entity_poly.type
_entity_poly.pdbx_seq_one_letter_code
_entity_poly.pdbx_strand_id
1 'polypeptide(L)'
;MTNLKNKIIKETSGYRQSSVILTAVSTGLFDFLIDVDCVRADWIGEKLGWTNRGTEIMLNALTSLGYLEKQGDEYRIAEKHREFFLNPDYPLFKQRLLHQWRLMQRWAQLDRVLKTGKPVTEPGEIDWQANLRNYILAMAQ
;
A
#
# COMPACT_ATOMS: atom_id res chain seq x y z
N MET A 1 -6.02 21.41 -28.07
CA MET A 1 -6.03 21.72 -26.61
C MET A 1 -6.68 20.62 -25.76
N THR A 2 -7.78 19.98 -26.18
CA THR A 2 -8.48 18.93 -25.41
C THR A 2 -7.60 17.70 -25.10
N ASN A 3 -6.73 17.29 -26.02
CA ASN A 3 -5.84 16.14 -25.84
C ASN A 3 -4.81 16.35 -24.70
N LEU A 4 -4.21 17.56 -24.61
CA LEU A 4 -3.26 17.90 -23.56
C LEU A 4 -3.90 17.92 -22.16
N LYS A 5 -5.12 18.50 -22.05
CA LYS A 5 -5.86 18.51 -20.77
C LYS A 5 -6.13 17.10 -20.27
N ASN A 6 -6.59 16.20 -21.15
CA ASN A 6 -6.87 14.81 -20.80
C ASN A 6 -5.58 14.07 -20.40
N LYS A 7 -4.47 14.32 -21.09
CA LYS A 7 -3.16 13.76 -20.74
C LYS A 7 -2.73 14.16 -19.32
N ILE A 8 -2.78 15.46 -19.01
CA ILE A 8 -2.40 15.99 -17.69
C ILE A 8 -3.28 15.38 -16.60
N ILE A 9 -4.59 15.32 -16.79
CA ILE A 9 -5.52 14.73 -15.81
C ILE A 9 -5.19 13.25 -15.57
N LYS A 10 -4.88 12.49 -16.63
CA LYS A 10 -4.50 11.07 -16.50
C LYS A 10 -3.19 10.90 -15.74
N GLU A 11 -2.15 11.65 -16.09
CA GLU A 11 -0.83 11.57 -15.44
C GLU A 11 -0.88 12.00 -13.96
N THR A 12 -1.64 13.05 -13.66
CA THR A 12 -1.78 13.58 -12.29
C THR A 12 -2.71 12.77 -11.40
N SER A 13 -3.55 11.88 -11.95
CA SER A 13 -4.45 11.02 -11.16
C SER A 13 -3.96 9.59 -10.98
N GLY A 14 -2.90 9.19 -11.68
CA GLY A 14 -2.36 7.82 -11.63
C GLY A 14 -1.94 7.37 -10.22
N TYR A 15 -1.53 8.29 -9.35
CA TYR A 15 -1.10 7.97 -7.99
C TYR A 15 -2.22 7.42 -7.09
N ARG A 16 -3.50 7.70 -7.40
CA ARG A 16 -4.62 7.44 -6.48
C ARG A 16 -4.77 5.96 -6.15
N GLN A 17 -4.71 5.10 -7.16
CA GLN A 17 -4.81 3.64 -6.97
C GLN A 17 -3.59 3.11 -6.23
N SER A 18 -2.40 3.60 -6.59
CA SER A 18 -1.15 3.27 -5.88
C SER A 18 -1.22 3.66 -4.40
N SER A 19 -1.77 4.83 -4.06
CA SER A 19 -1.92 5.26 -2.67
C SER A 19 -2.80 4.30 -1.87
N VAL A 20 -3.91 3.82 -2.42
CA VAL A 20 -4.77 2.84 -1.75
C VAL A 20 -4.01 1.54 -1.49
N ILE A 21 -3.39 0.96 -2.53
CA ILE A 21 -2.69 -0.33 -2.43
C ILE A 21 -1.51 -0.23 -1.47
N LEU A 22 -0.66 0.78 -1.64
CA LEU A 22 0.54 0.96 -0.82
C LEU A 22 0.19 1.30 0.63
N THR A 23 -0.94 1.98 0.88
CA THR A 23 -1.43 2.20 2.24
C THR A 23 -1.78 0.88 2.91
N ALA A 24 -2.55 0.01 2.25
CA ALA A 24 -2.92 -1.32 2.77
C ALA A 24 -1.69 -2.16 3.15
N VAL A 25 -0.61 -2.08 2.35
CA VAL A 25 0.67 -2.72 2.65
C VAL A 25 1.34 -2.08 3.87
N SER A 26 1.47 -0.74 3.87
CA SER A 26 2.18 -0.02 4.93
C SER A 26 1.52 -0.16 6.31
N THR A 27 0.22 -0.37 6.34
CA THR A 27 -0.57 -0.51 7.57
C THR A 27 -0.71 -1.96 8.02
N GLY A 28 -0.21 -2.93 7.26
CA GLY A 28 -0.31 -4.35 7.58
C GLY A 28 -1.68 -4.97 7.35
N LEU A 29 -2.57 -4.32 6.58
CA LEU A 29 -3.92 -4.84 6.32
C LEU A 29 -3.87 -6.19 5.60
N PHE A 30 -3.04 -6.32 4.57
CA PHE A 30 -2.92 -7.58 3.83
C PHE A 30 -2.34 -8.71 4.69
N ASP A 31 -1.36 -8.43 5.55
CA ASP A 31 -0.81 -9.45 6.45
C ASP A 31 -1.88 -9.93 7.43
N PHE A 32 -2.66 -9.01 8.00
CA PHE A 32 -3.74 -9.37 8.90
C PHE A 32 -4.78 -10.27 8.21
N LEU A 33 -5.16 -9.96 6.97
CA LEU A 33 -6.11 -10.77 6.20
C LEU A 33 -5.51 -12.11 5.73
N ILE A 34 -4.20 -12.21 5.53
CA ILE A 34 -3.53 -13.50 5.30
C ILE A 34 -3.67 -14.38 6.54
N ASP A 35 -3.45 -13.82 7.73
CA ASP A 35 -3.45 -14.56 8.99
C ASP A 35 -4.86 -15.05 9.39
N VAL A 36 -5.90 -14.23 9.19
CA VAL A 36 -7.27 -14.53 9.64
C VAL A 36 -8.21 -15.01 8.53
N ASP A 37 -7.75 -15.00 7.28
CA ASP A 37 -8.51 -15.27 6.04
C ASP A 37 -9.69 -14.33 5.78
N CYS A 38 -10.75 -14.40 6.60
CA CYS A 38 -12.01 -13.69 6.40
C CYS A 38 -12.52 -13.12 7.72
N VAL A 39 -12.78 -11.81 7.75
CA VAL A 39 -13.11 -11.12 8.99
C VAL A 39 -13.96 -9.88 8.73
N ARG A 40 -14.76 -9.49 9.73
CA ARG A 40 -15.64 -8.33 9.67
C ARG A 40 -14.87 -7.00 9.68
N ALA A 41 -15.46 -5.97 9.07
CA ALA A 41 -14.83 -4.64 8.98
C ALA A 41 -14.52 -3.99 10.34
N ASP A 42 -15.39 -4.16 11.34
CA ASP A 42 -15.19 -3.63 12.69
C ASP A 42 -13.93 -4.21 13.36
N TRP A 43 -13.73 -5.52 13.24
CA TRP A 43 -12.53 -6.21 13.75
C TRP A 43 -11.25 -5.76 13.04
N ILE A 44 -11.31 -5.52 11.72
CA ILE A 44 -10.19 -4.94 10.96
C ILE A 44 -9.85 -3.55 11.50
N GLY A 45 -10.88 -2.72 11.71
CA GLY A 45 -10.71 -1.37 12.23
C GLY A 45 -10.08 -1.35 13.62
N GLU A 46 -10.59 -2.18 14.53
CA GLU A 46 -10.05 -2.32 15.88
C GLU A 46 -8.58 -2.77 15.85
N LYS A 47 -8.28 -3.82 15.07
CA LYS A 47 -6.92 -4.37 14.98
C LYS A 47 -5.92 -3.35 14.45
N LEU A 48 -6.31 -2.54 13.47
CA LEU A 48 -5.45 -1.56 12.80
C LEU A 48 -5.51 -0.15 13.40
N GLY A 49 -6.34 0.07 14.43
CA GLY A 49 -6.53 1.37 15.07
C GLY A 49 -7.23 2.39 14.16
N TRP A 50 -8.09 1.94 13.26
CA TRP A 50 -8.82 2.79 12.32
C TRP A 50 -10.24 3.08 12.80
N THR A 51 -10.74 4.27 12.48
CA THR A 51 -12.16 4.59 12.66
C THR A 51 -13.03 3.74 11.74
N ASN A 52 -14.25 3.37 12.18
CA ASN A 52 -15.20 2.58 11.38
C ASN A 52 -15.38 3.13 9.95
N ARG A 53 -15.60 4.45 9.84
CA ARG A 53 -15.74 5.13 8.55
C ARG A 53 -14.49 4.99 7.67
N GLY A 54 -13.31 5.16 8.25
CA GLY A 54 -12.04 5.02 7.53
C GLY A 54 -11.83 3.60 7.03
N THR A 55 -12.13 2.61 7.87
CA THR A 55 -12.06 1.19 7.52
C THR A 55 -12.98 0.84 6.36
N GLU A 56 -14.25 1.22 6.43
CA GLU A 56 -15.20 0.97 5.34
C GLU A 56 -14.76 1.59 4.02
N ILE A 57 -14.30 2.85 4.03
CA ILE A 57 -13.81 3.52 2.82
C ILE A 57 -12.62 2.76 2.23
N MET A 58 -11.66 2.36 3.06
CA MET A 58 -10.47 1.65 2.62
C MET A 58 -10.81 0.28 2.02
N LEU A 59 -11.65 -0.49 2.71
CA LEU A 59 -12.04 -1.83 2.28
C LEU A 59 -12.86 -1.76 0.98
N ASN A 60 -13.83 -0.84 0.88
CA ASN A 60 -14.62 -0.65 -0.34
C ASN A 60 -13.75 -0.23 -1.53
N ALA A 61 -12.73 0.62 -1.31
CA ALA A 61 -11.78 1.01 -2.35
C ALA A 61 -10.98 -0.20 -2.85
N LEU A 62 -10.46 -1.03 -1.94
CA LEU A 62 -9.71 -2.24 -2.30
C LEU A 62 -10.59 -3.30 -2.97
N THR A 63 -11.85 -3.44 -2.55
CA THR A 63 -12.83 -4.30 -3.24
C THR A 63 -13.12 -3.80 -4.65
N SER A 64 -13.30 -2.49 -4.83
CA SER A 64 -13.51 -1.89 -6.16
C SER A 64 -12.30 -2.05 -7.07
N LEU A 65 -11.08 -2.07 -6.52
CA LEU A 65 -9.84 -2.37 -7.22
C LEU A 65 -9.63 -3.88 -7.46
N GLY A 66 -10.46 -4.74 -6.85
CA GLY A 66 -10.44 -6.18 -7.00
C GLY A 66 -9.39 -6.92 -6.15
N TYR A 67 -8.79 -6.26 -5.16
CA TYR A 67 -7.84 -6.88 -4.23
C TYR A 67 -8.54 -7.64 -3.10
N LEU A 68 -9.74 -7.18 -2.71
CA LEU A 68 -10.56 -7.79 -1.68
C LEU A 68 -11.89 -8.25 -2.26
N GLU A 69 -12.46 -9.27 -1.65
CA GLU A 69 -13.85 -9.67 -1.83
C GLU A 69 -14.62 -9.42 -0.55
N LYS A 70 -15.90 -9.04 -0.70
CA LYS A 70 -16.82 -8.79 0.41
C LYS A 70 -17.91 -9.85 0.41
N GLN A 71 -18.12 -10.52 1.54
CA GLN A 71 -19.22 -11.46 1.77
C GLN A 71 -20.01 -10.99 2.99
N GLY A 72 -21.19 -10.40 2.76
CA GLY A 72 -21.94 -9.77 3.85
C GLY A 72 -21.17 -8.59 4.44
N ASP A 73 -20.79 -8.67 5.71
CA ASP A 73 -19.98 -7.66 6.42
C ASP A 73 -18.50 -8.09 6.56
N GLU A 74 -18.12 -9.20 5.95
CA GLU A 74 -16.78 -9.78 6.04
C GLU A 74 -15.97 -9.52 4.76
N TYR A 75 -14.66 -9.42 4.94
CA TYR A 75 -13.70 -9.14 3.88
C TYR A 75 -12.57 -10.16 3.93
N ARG A 76 -12.10 -10.53 2.74
CA ARG A 76 -10.93 -11.39 2.53
C ARG A 76 -10.14 -10.93 1.31
N ILE A 77 -8.91 -11.39 1.17
CA ILE A 77 -8.15 -11.24 -0.08
C ILE A 77 -8.91 -11.98 -1.19
N ALA A 78 -9.10 -11.32 -2.34
CA ALA A 78 -9.81 -11.89 -3.47
C ALA A 78 -9.16 -13.21 -3.91
N GLU A 79 -9.96 -14.22 -4.25
CA GLU A 79 -9.47 -15.59 -4.44
C GLU A 79 -8.40 -15.67 -5.54
N LYS A 80 -8.62 -14.92 -6.63
CA LYS A 80 -7.67 -14.75 -7.76
C LYS A 80 -6.28 -14.21 -7.37
N HIS A 81 -6.11 -13.69 -6.16
CA HIS A 81 -4.86 -13.15 -5.66
C HIS A 81 -4.28 -13.96 -4.49
N ARG A 82 -5.02 -14.90 -3.89
CA ARG A 82 -4.55 -15.62 -2.70
C ARG A 82 -3.24 -16.38 -2.93
N GLU A 83 -3.09 -17.05 -4.07
CA GLU A 83 -1.83 -17.75 -4.42
C GLU A 83 -0.61 -16.81 -4.35
N PHE A 84 -0.76 -15.58 -4.82
CA PHE A 84 0.30 -14.58 -4.78
C PHE A 84 0.63 -14.14 -3.35
N PHE A 85 -0.38 -13.85 -2.53
CA PHE A 85 -0.19 -13.38 -1.16
C PHE A 85 0.31 -14.48 -0.20
N LEU A 86 -0.02 -15.74 -0.46
CA LEU A 86 0.43 -16.90 0.31
C LEU A 86 1.77 -17.46 -0.19
N ASN A 87 2.32 -16.91 -1.27
CA ASN A 87 3.61 -17.34 -1.81
C ASN A 87 4.76 -17.04 -0.81
N PRO A 88 5.71 -17.96 -0.59
CA PRO A 88 6.89 -17.72 0.25
C PRO A 88 7.73 -16.48 -0.11
N ASP A 89 7.65 -16.00 -1.36
CA ASP A 89 8.34 -14.80 -1.84
C ASP A 89 7.55 -13.50 -1.57
N TYR A 90 6.29 -13.58 -1.15
CA TYR A 90 5.47 -12.40 -0.83
C TYR A 90 6.14 -11.45 0.16
N PRO A 91 6.80 -11.90 1.25
CA PRO A 91 7.54 -11.01 2.14
C PRO A 91 8.62 -10.19 1.44
N LEU A 92 9.32 -10.73 0.43
CA LEU A 92 10.30 -9.97 -0.36
C LEU A 92 9.60 -8.93 -1.23
N PHE A 93 8.50 -9.30 -1.90
CA PHE A 93 7.72 -8.36 -2.70
C PHE A 93 7.11 -7.23 -1.85
N LYS A 94 6.62 -7.55 -0.66
CA LYS A 94 6.14 -6.56 0.32
C LYS A 94 7.21 -5.52 0.64
N GLN A 95 8.48 -5.90 0.79
CA GLN A 95 9.57 -4.93 1.00
C GLN A 95 9.73 -3.98 -0.21
N ARG A 96 9.56 -4.47 -1.44
CA ARG A 96 9.53 -3.60 -2.64
C ARG A 96 8.38 -2.60 -2.55
N LEU A 97 7.19 -3.05 -2.18
CA LEU A 97 6.03 -2.16 -2.03
C LEU A 97 6.21 -1.13 -0.91
N LEU A 98 6.76 -1.52 0.24
CA LEU A 98 7.09 -0.59 1.32
C LEU A 98 8.12 0.46 0.88
N HIS A 99 9.11 0.07 0.07
CA HIS A 99 10.03 1.02 -0.54
C HIS A 99 9.29 2.00 -1.47
N GLN A 100 8.38 1.52 -2.33
CA GLN A 100 7.55 2.37 -3.19
C GLN A 100 6.68 3.33 -2.37
N TRP A 101 6.10 2.88 -1.26
CA TRP A 101 5.33 3.74 -0.36
C TRP A 101 6.19 4.89 0.20
N ARG A 102 7.41 4.60 0.65
CA ARG A 102 8.36 5.64 1.13
C ARG A 102 8.74 6.61 0.02
N LEU A 103 9.03 6.10 -1.19
CA LEU A 103 9.33 6.94 -2.34
C LEU A 103 8.17 7.87 -2.67
N MET A 104 6.94 7.39 -2.67
CA MET A 104 5.74 8.20 -2.92
C MET A 104 5.67 9.42 -1.98
N GLN A 105 5.96 9.24 -0.69
CA GLN A 105 5.99 10.35 0.29
C GLN A 105 7.11 11.36 0.01
N ARG A 106 8.22 10.91 -0.57
CA ARG A 106 9.35 11.77 -0.95
C ARG A 106 9.05 12.54 -2.23
N TRP A 107 8.42 11.91 -3.22
CA TRP A 107 7.97 12.56 -4.45
C TRP A 107 6.97 13.69 -4.16
N ALA A 108 6.15 13.55 -3.12
CA ALA A 108 5.25 14.61 -2.69
C ALA A 108 5.97 15.87 -2.12
N GLN A 109 7.27 15.78 -1.81
CA GLN A 109 8.07 16.87 -1.22
C GLN A 109 9.02 17.55 -2.21
N LEU A 110 8.81 17.37 -3.52
CA LEU A 110 9.68 17.99 -4.54
C LEU A 110 9.78 19.51 -4.39
N ASP A 111 8.71 20.19 -3.97
CA ASP A 111 8.73 21.65 -3.77
C ASP A 111 9.75 22.07 -2.69
N ARG A 112 9.82 21.33 -1.58
CA ARG A 112 10.81 21.54 -0.51
C ARG A 112 12.23 21.30 -1.02
N VAL A 113 12.45 20.25 -1.81
CA VAL A 113 13.77 19.93 -2.38
C VAL A 113 14.22 21.08 -3.28
N LEU A 114 13.34 21.59 -4.14
CA LEU A 114 13.65 22.72 -5.03
C LEU A 114 13.99 23.99 -4.26
N LYS A 115 13.26 24.29 -3.18
CA LYS A 115 13.49 25.49 -2.35
C LYS A 115 14.80 25.43 -1.56
N THR A 116 15.22 24.25 -1.15
CA THR A 116 16.32 24.08 -0.18
C THR A 116 17.60 23.50 -0.76
N GLY A 117 17.52 22.86 -1.94
CA GLY A 117 18.62 22.08 -2.52
C GLY A 117 19.01 20.81 -1.74
N LYS A 118 18.24 20.46 -0.69
CA LYS A 118 18.57 19.33 0.21
C LYS A 118 17.66 18.12 -0.08
N PRO A 119 18.18 16.89 0.02
CA PRO A 119 17.36 15.69 -0.10
C PRO A 119 16.38 15.57 1.07
N VAL A 120 15.26 14.87 0.83
CA VAL A 120 14.31 14.50 1.89
C VAL A 120 14.96 13.45 2.78
N THR A 121 15.12 13.74 4.07
CA THR A 121 15.63 12.80 5.08
C THR A 121 14.54 11.80 5.46
N GLU A 122 14.90 10.52 5.57
CA GLU A 122 14.00 9.51 6.15
C GLU A 122 13.92 9.69 7.68
N PRO A 123 12.74 9.58 8.29
CA PRO A 123 12.65 9.33 9.73
C PRO A 123 13.29 7.96 10.03
N GLY A 124 14.30 7.90 10.91
CA GLY A 124 14.77 6.64 11.52
C GLY A 124 13.71 6.09 12.49
N GLU A 125 13.62 4.81 12.85
CA GLU A 125 14.47 3.64 12.68
C GLU A 125 13.69 2.56 11.92
N ILE A 126 14.21 2.11 10.78
CA ILE A 126 13.88 0.76 10.30
C ILE A 126 14.94 -0.12 10.95
N ASP A 127 14.55 -1.26 11.53
CA ASP A 127 15.51 -2.31 11.84
C ASP A 127 16.08 -2.83 10.52
N TRP A 128 17.09 -2.10 10.04
CA TRP A 128 17.78 -2.37 8.82
C TRP A 128 18.51 -3.71 8.95
N GLN A 129 18.97 -4.10 10.14
CA GLN A 129 19.67 -5.37 10.31
C GLN A 129 18.73 -6.57 10.09
N ALA A 130 17.49 -6.50 10.59
CA ALA A 130 16.50 -7.56 10.37
C ALA A 130 16.01 -7.66 8.90
N ASN A 131 16.05 -6.56 8.14
CA ASN A 131 15.41 -6.49 6.81
C ASN A 131 16.37 -6.22 5.63
N LEU A 132 17.66 -5.99 5.86
CA LEU A 132 18.64 -5.62 4.82
C LEU A 132 18.76 -6.70 3.73
N ARG A 133 18.80 -7.98 4.12
CA ARG A 133 18.84 -9.09 3.16
C ARG A 133 17.66 -9.05 2.21
N ASN A 134 16.46 -8.91 2.75
CA ASN A 134 15.23 -8.88 1.97
C ASN A 134 15.16 -7.64 1.09
N TYR A 135 15.65 -6.49 1.58
CA TYR A 135 15.77 -5.27 0.80
C TYR A 135 16.75 -5.40 -0.38
N ILE A 136 17.95 -5.96 -0.17
CA ILE A 136 18.95 -6.15 -1.24
C ILE A 136 18.39 -7.09 -2.32
N LEU A 137 17.78 -8.21 -1.92
CA LEU A 137 17.19 -9.17 -2.85
C LEU A 137 16.00 -8.59 -3.63
N ALA A 138 15.16 -7.80 -2.96
CA ALA A 138 14.05 -7.10 -3.56
C ALA A 138 14.45 -6.12 -4.68
N MET A 139 15.67 -5.55 -4.62
CA MET A 139 16.16 -4.56 -5.57
C MET A 139 17.05 -5.14 -6.68
N ALA A 140 17.43 -6.43 -6.60
CA ALA A 140 18.32 -7.10 -7.54
C ALA A 140 17.61 -7.75 -8.75
N GLN A 141 16.28 -7.60 -8.87
CA GLN A 141 15.44 -8.23 -9.89
C GLN A 141 14.70 -7.23 -10.78
#